data_AF-A0A1V3XWJ7-F1
#
_entry.id   AF-A0A1V3XWJ7-F1
#
_cell.length_a   1.000
_cell.length_b   1.000
_cell.length_c   1.000
_cell.angle_alpha   90.00
_cell.angle_beta   90.00
_cell.angle_gamma   90.00
#
_symmetry.space_group_name_H-M   'P 1'
#
loop_
_entity.id
_entity.type
_entity.pdbx_description
1 polymer ?
#
loop_
_entity_poly.entity_id
_entity_poly.type
_entity_poly.pdbx_seq_one_letter_code
_entity_poly.pdbx_strand_id
1 'polypeptide(L)'
;MLDDNDHTQAKSGVRPLVLEFGQGQWKSRSEAVQFACIGPNGAASTQATTQVLSLRPQPVGDLVGEMVVTVHSNDCGQQGAVIRIPAVASRSGDLPPAVNVPDPVTIPENPPATTTPTTLPSGPGR
;
A
#
# COMPACT_ATOMS: atom_id res chain seq x y z
N MET A 1 -7.47 7.42 -4.57
CA MET A 1 -6.24 8.22 -4.41
C MET A 1 -6.37 9.45 -5.28
N LEU A 2 -5.82 10.58 -4.85
CA LEU A 2 -5.81 11.82 -5.64
C LEU A 2 -4.62 11.78 -6.62
N ASP A 3 -4.68 12.57 -7.70
CA ASP A 3 -3.54 12.77 -8.59
C ASP A 3 -2.37 13.43 -7.85
N ASP A 4 -1.13 13.16 -8.28
CA ASP A 4 0.06 13.62 -7.56
C ASP A 4 0.39 15.10 -7.85
N ASN A 5 -0.08 15.65 -8.98
CA ASN A 5 0.16 17.04 -9.38
C ASN A 5 -1.09 17.92 -9.19
N ASP A 6 -2.28 17.33 -9.36
CA ASP A 6 -3.56 18.00 -9.19
C ASP A 6 -4.46 17.25 -8.20
N HIS A 7 -4.35 17.61 -6.92
CA HIS A 7 -5.14 17.00 -5.85
C HIS A 7 -6.65 17.27 -5.96
N THR A 8 -7.12 18.04 -6.94
CA THR A 8 -8.57 18.17 -7.23
C THR A 8 -9.13 17.02 -8.05
N GLN A 9 -8.25 16.19 -8.63
CA GLN A 9 -8.59 15.07 -9.48
C GLN A 9 -8.29 13.72 -8.82
N ALA A 10 -9.03 12.70 -9.21
CA ALA A 10 -8.74 11.32 -8.82
C ALA A 10 -7.65 10.73 -9.72
N LYS A 11 -6.75 9.94 -9.13
CA LYS A 11 -5.77 9.15 -9.87
C LYS A 11 -6.43 7.90 -10.44
N SER A 12 -6.25 7.67 -11.74
CA SER A 12 -6.81 6.52 -12.45
C SER A 12 -6.07 5.22 -12.09
N GLY A 13 -6.78 4.08 -12.18
CA GLY A 13 -6.19 2.76 -11.99
C GLY A 13 -5.85 2.37 -10.54
N VAL A 14 -6.21 3.20 -9.55
CA VAL A 14 -5.90 2.95 -8.13
C VAL A 14 -7.15 2.50 -7.39
N ARG A 15 -7.03 1.41 -6.63
CA ARG A 15 -8.12 0.93 -5.76
C ARG A 15 -8.30 1.84 -4.54
N PRO A 16 -9.52 1.94 -4.00
CA PRO A 16 -9.73 2.60 -2.72
C PRO A 16 -8.97 1.89 -1.59
N LEU A 17 -8.35 2.67 -0.70
CA LEU A 17 -7.81 2.16 0.55
C LEU A 17 -8.95 2.09 1.58
N VAL A 18 -9.21 0.90 2.10
CA VAL A 18 -10.20 0.70 3.17
C VAL A 18 -9.48 0.59 4.51
N LEU A 19 -9.94 1.39 5.48
CA LEU A 19 -9.46 1.39 6.85
C LEU A 19 -10.62 1.07 7.80
N GLU A 20 -10.36 0.24 8.79
CA GLU A 20 -11.30 -0.07 9.86
C GLU A 20 -10.78 0.49 11.19
N PHE A 21 -11.65 1.13 11.95
CA PHE A 21 -11.29 1.64 13.27
C PHE A 21 -11.62 0.61 14.34
N GLY A 22 -10.62 0.24 15.12
CA GLY A 22 -10.77 -0.66 16.25
C GLY A 22 -9.57 -0.55 17.18
N GLN A 23 -9.78 -0.83 18.47
CA GLN A 23 -8.70 -0.82 19.47
C GLN A 23 -7.91 0.51 19.51
N GLY A 24 -8.59 1.63 19.25
CA GLY A 24 -8.00 2.97 19.27
C GLY A 24 -7.15 3.35 18.05
N GLN A 25 -7.20 2.58 16.96
CA GLN A 25 -6.46 2.89 15.74
C GLN A 25 -7.25 2.53 14.46
N TRP A 26 -6.99 3.28 13.40
CA TRP A 26 -7.37 2.90 12.04
C TRP A 26 -6.36 1.89 11.51
N LYS A 27 -6.83 0.81 10.88
CA LYS A 27 -5.97 -0.22 10.29
C LYS A 27 -6.48 -0.60 8.90
N SER A 28 -5.58 -0.69 7.93
CA SER A 28 -5.93 -1.19 6.60
C SER A 28 -6.12 -2.71 6.62
N ARG A 29 -6.80 -3.21 5.59
CA ARG A 29 -6.71 -4.63 5.24
C ARG A 29 -5.27 -5.00 4.90
N SER A 30 -4.94 -6.27 5.06
CA SER A 30 -3.64 -6.81 4.64
C SER A 30 -3.63 -7.01 3.14
N GLU A 31 -2.74 -6.32 2.44
CA GLU A 31 -2.58 -6.47 0.99
C GLU A 31 -1.36 -7.33 0.67
N ALA A 32 -1.55 -8.38 -0.13
CA ALA A 32 -0.46 -9.19 -0.65
C ALA A 32 0.19 -8.48 -1.85
N VAL A 33 1.48 -8.17 -1.75
CA VAL A 33 2.21 -7.37 -2.74
C VAL A 33 3.55 -8.03 -3.05
N GLN A 34 3.92 -8.06 -4.33
CA GLN A 34 5.28 -8.40 -4.75
C GLN A 34 6.19 -7.18 -4.52
N PHE A 35 7.22 -7.36 -3.70
CA PHE A 35 8.16 -6.31 -3.35
C PHE A 35 9.50 -6.56 -4.01
N ALA A 36 10.02 -5.58 -4.75
CA ALA A 36 11.33 -5.70 -5.39
C ALA A 36 12.43 -5.80 -4.31
N CYS A 37 13.43 -6.64 -4.55
CA CYS A 37 14.53 -6.84 -3.61
C CYS A 37 15.82 -7.24 -4.35
N ILE A 38 16.95 -7.07 -3.67
CA ILE A 38 18.27 -7.53 -4.14
C ILE A 38 18.71 -8.70 -3.25
N GLY A 39 19.06 -9.82 -3.88
CA GLY A 39 19.51 -11.01 -3.18
C GLY A 39 20.96 -10.90 -2.69
N PRO A 40 21.42 -11.84 -1.85
CA PRO A 40 22.79 -11.83 -1.31
C PRO A 40 23.89 -11.91 -2.38
N ASN A 41 23.56 -12.43 -3.56
CA ASN A 41 24.45 -12.49 -4.73
C ASN A 41 24.45 -11.20 -5.57
N GLY A 42 23.75 -10.14 -5.12
CA GLY A 42 23.59 -8.88 -5.85
C GLY A 42 22.58 -8.92 -7.01
N ALA A 43 21.91 -10.05 -7.25
CA ALA A 43 20.91 -10.16 -8.31
C ALA A 43 19.57 -9.54 -7.88
N ALA A 44 18.90 -8.87 -8.82
CA ALA A 44 17.55 -8.36 -8.62
C ALA A 44 16.52 -9.51 -8.64
N SER A 45 15.55 -9.45 -7.74
CA SER A 45 14.43 -10.37 -7.66
C SER A 45 13.20 -9.66 -7.08
N THR A 46 12.13 -10.42 -6.81
CA THR A 46 10.93 -9.99 -6.12
C THR A 46 10.59 -10.99 -5.03
N GLN A 47 10.01 -10.53 -3.93
CA GLN A 47 9.56 -11.37 -2.83
C GLN A 47 8.10 -11.10 -2.47
N ALA A 48 7.39 -12.15 -2.06
CA ALA A 48 6.02 -12.06 -1.60
C ALA A 48 5.98 -11.37 -0.24
N THR A 49 5.16 -10.32 -0.11
CA THR A 49 4.99 -9.56 1.13
C THR A 49 3.51 -9.33 1.44
N THR A 50 3.22 -9.04 2.71
CA THR A 50 1.95 -8.42 3.12
C THR A 50 2.20 -7.04 3.67
N GLN A 51 1.36 -6.08 3.33
CA GLN A 51 1.45 -4.69 3.78
C GLN A 51 0.21 -4.29 4.56
N VAL A 52 0.41 -3.58 5.68
CA VAL A 52 -0.67 -3.05 6.52
C VAL A 52 -0.30 -1.65 7.02
N LEU A 53 -1.17 -0.68 6.78
CA LEU A 53 -1.08 0.66 7.36
C LEU A 53 -1.88 0.73 8.66
N SER A 54 -1.27 1.22 9.74
CA SER A 54 -1.95 1.51 11.00
C SER A 54 -1.75 2.97 11.38
N LEU A 55 -2.81 3.67 11.78
CA LEU A 55 -2.81 5.10 12.10
C LEU A 55 -3.61 5.37 13.37
N ARG A 56 -3.02 6.07 14.34
CA ARG A 56 -3.68 6.46 15.59
C ARG A 56 -4.05 7.95 15.57
N PRO A 57 -5.30 8.32 15.89
CA PRO A 57 -5.67 9.71 16.08
C PRO A 57 -4.80 10.38 17.15
N GLN A 58 -4.35 11.60 16.89
CA GLN A 58 -3.64 12.45 17.82
C GLN A 58 -4.58 13.55 18.37
N PRO A 59 -4.32 14.09 19.58
CA PRO A 59 -5.16 15.15 20.16
C PRO A 59 -5.29 16.40 19.29
N VAL A 60 -4.31 16.69 18.44
CA VAL A 60 -4.23 17.88 17.56
C VAL A 60 -4.89 17.63 16.18
N GLY A 61 -5.49 16.45 15.97
CA GLY A 61 -6.28 16.13 14.78
C GLY A 61 -5.55 15.34 13.69
N ASP A 62 -4.22 15.29 13.72
CA ASP A 62 -3.43 14.42 12.85
C ASP A 62 -3.56 12.95 13.22
N LEU A 63 -3.15 12.05 12.32
CA LEU A 63 -2.94 10.64 12.63
C LEU A 63 -1.47 10.28 12.49
N VAL A 64 -0.96 9.47 13.42
CA VAL A 64 0.42 8.99 13.44
C VAL A 64 0.44 7.48 13.59
N GLY A 65 1.31 6.81 12.86
CA GLY A 65 1.49 5.37 12.98
C GLY A 65 2.57 4.85 12.04
N GLU A 66 2.31 3.72 11.39
CA GLU A 66 3.30 3.04 10.54
C GLU A 66 2.66 2.14 9.49
N MET A 67 3.35 2.00 8.37
CA MET A 67 3.17 0.89 7.43
C MET A 67 4.09 -0.26 7.87
N VAL A 68 3.51 -1.45 8.05
CA VAL A 68 4.25 -2.68 8.34
C VAL A 68 4.24 -3.56 7.10
N VAL A 69 5.43 -3.94 6.63
CA VAL A 69 5.64 -4.88 5.53
C VAL A 69 6.26 -6.16 6.10
N THR A 70 5.61 -7.30 5.89
CA THR A 70 6.11 -8.62 6.32
C THR A 70 6.48 -9.45 5.10
N VAL A 71 7.68 -10.01 5.07
CA VAL A 71 8.19 -10.83 3.96
C VAL A 71 7.87 -12.30 4.19
N HIS A 72 7.27 -12.94 3.19
CA HIS A 72 6.78 -14.33 3.26
C HIS A 72 7.58 -15.32 2.41
N SER A 73 8.24 -14.86 1.34
CA SER A 73 9.13 -15.69 0.50
C SER A 73 10.60 -15.40 0.76
N ASN A 74 11.49 -16.23 0.22
CA ASN A 74 12.92 -16.19 0.54
C ASN A 74 13.82 -15.89 -0.68
N ASP A 75 13.27 -15.35 -1.76
CA ASP A 75 13.98 -15.09 -3.02
C ASP A 75 15.21 -14.18 -2.83
N CYS A 76 15.18 -13.30 -1.82
CA CYS A 76 16.26 -12.40 -1.45
C CYS A 76 16.89 -12.70 -0.08
N GLY A 77 16.60 -13.86 0.53
CA GLY A 77 17.14 -14.23 1.85
C GLY A 77 16.53 -13.46 3.03
N GLN A 78 15.34 -12.88 2.85
CA GLN A 78 14.70 -11.98 3.82
C GLN A 78 13.39 -12.55 4.39
N GLN A 79 13.14 -13.86 4.25
CA GLN A 79 11.91 -14.46 4.76
C GLN A 79 11.74 -14.21 6.26
N GLY A 80 10.55 -13.77 6.66
CA GLY A 80 10.24 -13.42 8.05
C GLY A 80 10.70 -12.02 8.47
N ALA A 81 11.38 -11.27 7.60
CA ALA A 81 11.73 -9.88 7.89
C ALA A 81 10.48 -9.00 8.01
N VAL A 82 10.56 -8.02 8.92
CA VAL A 82 9.50 -7.04 9.16
C VAL A 82 10.07 -5.64 9.00
N ILE A 83 9.57 -4.91 8.00
CA ILE A 83 9.93 -3.52 7.74
C ILE A 83 8.83 -2.63 8.34
N ARG A 84 9.21 -1.66 9.15
CA ARG A 84 8.31 -0.66 9.73
C ARG A 84 8.66 0.72 9.20
N ILE A 85 7.71 1.37 8.55
CA ILE A 85 7.87 2.68 7.93
C ILE A 85 6.96 3.66 8.69
N PRO A 86 7.50 4.62 9.45
CA PRO A 86 6.69 5.63 10.13
C PRO A 86 5.80 6.39 9.13
N ALA A 87 4.56 6.66 9.53
CA ALA A 87 3.56 7.33 8.71
C ALA A 87 2.83 8.43 9.49
N VAL A 88 2.56 9.54 8.80
CA VAL A 88 1.74 10.65 9.29
C VAL A 88 0.67 10.94 8.25
N ALA A 89 -0.57 11.15 8.70
CA ALA A 89 -1.66 11.61 7.85
C ALA A 89 -2.30 12.85 8.47
N SER A 90 -2.31 13.93 7.69
CA SER A 90 -2.86 15.23 8.09
C SER A 90 -3.96 15.65 7.13
N ARG A 91 -5.03 16.23 7.67
CA ARG A 91 -6.13 16.76 6.86
C ARG A 91 -5.71 18.10 6.23
N SER A 92 -5.68 18.18 4.92
CA SER A 92 -5.30 19.40 4.17
C SER A 92 -6.49 20.24 3.67
N GLY A 93 -7.72 19.72 3.77
CA GLY A 93 -8.92 20.40 3.29
C GLY A 93 -10.14 19.49 3.26
N ASP A 94 -11.20 19.99 2.62
CA ASP A 94 -12.42 19.22 2.32
C ASP A 94 -12.24 18.34 1.07
N LEU A 95 -13.20 17.45 0.81
CA LEU A 95 -13.20 16.59 -0.36
C LEU A 95 -13.34 17.42 -1.65
N PRO A 96 -12.47 17.24 -2.67
CA PRO A 96 -12.63 17.89 -3.95
C PRO A 96 -13.96 17.50 -4.64
N PRO A 97 -14.75 18.44 -5.18
CA PRO A 97 -16.06 18.14 -5.75
C PRO A 97 -16.06 17.15 -6.93
N ALA A 98 -14.93 17.05 -7.65
CA ALA A 98 -14.77 16.14 -8.78
C ALA A 98 -14.39 14.71 -8.36
N VAL A 99 -14.17 14.45 -7.08
CA VAL A 99 -13.69 13.16 -6.56
C VAL A 99 -14.83 12.43 -5.86
N ASN A 100 -15.18 11.26 -6.39
CA ASN A 100 -16.09 10.34 -5.72
C ASN A 100 -15.30 9.36 -4.84
N VAL A 101 -15.62 9.32 -3.54
CA VAL A 101 -15.10 8.31 -2.61
C VAL A 101 -16.20 7.27 -2.40
N PRO A 102 -15.98 5.99 -2.80
CA PRO A 102 -17.00 4.96 -2.65
C PRO A 102 -17.31 4.69 -1.18
N ASP A 103 -18.56 4.35 -0.89
CA ASP A 103 -18.99 3.93 0.43
C ASP A 103 -18.21 2.67 0.86
N PRO A 104 -17.47 2.69 1.98
CA PRO A 104 -16.66 1.55 2.44
C PRO A 104 -17.41 0.23 2.50
N VAL A 105 -18.70 0.22 2.82
CA VAL A 105 -19.50 -1.01 2.95
C VAL A 105 -19.80 -1.68 1.61
N THR A 106 -19.62 -0.96 0.51
CA THR A 106 -19.81 -1.49 -0.85
C THR A 106 -18.54 -2.16 -1.40
N ILE A 107 -17.40 -2.05 -0.70
CA ILE A 107 -16.12 -2.58 -1.15
C ILE A 107 -15.89 -3.98 -0.56
N PRO A 108 -15.81 -5.04 -1.39
CA PRO A 108 -15.60 -6.41 -0.92
C PRO A 108 -14.33 -6.54 -0.09
N GLU A 109 -14.34 -7.36 0.98
CA GLU A 109 -13.17 -7.61 1.85
C GLU A 109 -11.94 -8.10 1.10
N ASN A 110 -12.15 -8.98 0.12
CA ASN A 110 -11.10 -9.64 -0.64
C ASN A 110 -11.29 -9.35 -2.14
N PRO A 111 -10.83 -8.19 -2.65
CA PRO A 111 -10.91 -7.90 -4.07
C PRO A 111 -10.06 -8.91 -4.86
N PRO A 112 -10.47 -9.33 -6.07
CA PRO A 112 -9.69 -10.26 -6.89
C PRO A 112 -8.27 -9.72 -7.12
N ALA A 113 -7.29 -10.62 -7.04
CA ALA A 113 -5.88 -10.29 -7.24
C ALA A 113 -5.70 -9.51 -8.55
N THR A 114 -4.92 -8.43 -8.50
CA THR A 114 -4.51 -7.75 -9.75
C THR A 114 -3.46 -8.63 -10.38
N THR A 115 -3.69 -9.05 -11.61
CA THR A 115 -2.62 -9.56 -12.45
C THR A 115 -1.69 -8.40 -12.76
N THR A 116 -0.61 -8.25 -11.98
CA THR A 116 0.49 -7.37 -12.39
C THR A 116 0.99 -7.87 -13.76
N PRO A 117 1.11 -7.02 -14.80
CA PRO A 117 1.72 -7.43 -16.04
C PRO A 117 3.16 -7.85 -15.74
N THR A 118 3.49 -9.12 -15.96
CA THR A 118 4.88 -9.58 -15.99
C THR A 118 5.58 -8.83 -17.11
N THR A 119 6.34 -7.79 -16.79
CA THR A 119 7.28 -7.24 -17.75
C THR A 119 8.37 -8.29 -17.91
N LEU A 120 8.33 -9.05 -19.01
CA LEU A 120 9.43 -9.93 -19.37
C LEU A 120 10.71 -9.09 -19.43
N PRO A 121 11.82 -9.54 -18.85
CA PRO A 121 13.10 -8.89 -19.07
C PRO A 121 13.38 -8.91 -20.59
N SER A 122 13.57 -7.73 -21.16
CA SER A 122 14.01 -7.58 -22.56
C SER A 122 15.39 -8.23 -22.65
N GLY A 123 15.46 -9.42 -23.24
CA GLY A 123 16.72 -10.11 -23.49
C GLY A 123 17.59 -9.30 -24.47
N PRO A 124 18.93 -9.37 -24.36
CA PRO A 124 19.80 -8.67 -25.29
C PRO A 124 19.60 -9.23 -26.70
N GLY A 125 19.23 -8.33 -27.61
CA GLY A 125 19.18 -8.61 -29.04
C GLY A 125 20.53 -9.10 -29.55
N ARG A 126 20.45 -10.07 -30.47
CA ARG A 126 21.59 -10.65 -31.19
C ARG A 126 22.12 -9.70 -32.25
#